data_AF-A0A512ALL6-F1
#
_entry.id   AF-A0A512ALL6-F1
#
_cell.length_a   1.000
_cell.length_b   1.000
_cell.length_c   1.000
_cell.angle_alpha   90.00
_cell.angle_beta   90.00
_cell.angle_gamma   90.00
#
_symmetry.space_group_name_H-M   'P 1'
#
loop_
_entity.id
_entity.type
_entity.pdbx_description
1 polymer ?
#
loop_
_entity_poly.entity_id
_entity_poly.type
_entity_poly.pdbx_seq_one_letter_code
_entity_poly.pdbx_strand_id
1 'polypeptide(L)'
;MAAKARQKEIELVRALIAGAPKDVGIIGRDAGDKLKRLPSSVYWSGLESWGIRCFPGSIEAYFAALPHWPKDAAKDHAEDDLGGAPRGRSMWQERLPDPPAGWPENIDFELKPDEASFLLDRLVERHPNSLLTYLACRHDRAKADAIWLHPHLADFPEQARRLVDHARVFSGVMHGAALLYNLLLSEQRAKEDWIERYQVALAKWSDEFDAKTLASWSLDDFWHETRHTGHQVLEPAKRFVTEWVSLIRKEGGIGRNREAANALIITRERRLKKGQSRFANTSARDRWQGASGIERFQFRWPIARSYLKDLKP
;
A
#
# COMPACT_ATOMS: atom_id res chain seq x y z
N MET A 1 -13.27 18.78 -24.15
CA MET A 1 -13.11 17.36 -23.77
C MET A 1 -12.87 17.18 -22.29
N ALA A 2 -11.82 17.78 -21.70
CA ALA A 2 -11.48 17.62 -20.28
C ALA A 2 -12.62 17.99 -19.29
N ALA A 3 -13.33 19.11 -19.53
CA ALA A 3 -14.46 19.51 -18.69
C ALA A 3 -15.63 18.50 -18.72
N LYS A 4 -15.93 17.95 -19.90
CA LYS A 4 -16.97 16.92 -20.09
C LYS A 4 -16.56 15.60 -19.42
N ALA A 5 -15.29 15.21 -19.51
CA ALA A 5 -14.76 14.03 -18.83
C ALA A 5 -14.85 14.16 -17.31
N ARG A 6 -14.48 15.32 -16.76
CA ARG A 6 -14.62 15.62 -15.33
C ARG A 6 -16.06 15.51 -14.86
N GLN A 7 -17.01 16.07 -15.63
CA GLN A 7 -18.43 15.98 -15.29
C GLN A 7 -18.93 14.53 -15.26
N LYS A 8 -18.57 13.73 -16.27
CA LYS A 8 -18.92 12.31 -16.33
C LYS A 8 -18.32 11.49 -15.19
N GLU A 9 -17.10 11.83 -14.78
CA GLU A 9 -16.45 11.18 -13.64
C GLU A 9 -17.12 11.53 -12.30
N ILE A 10 -17.58 12.77 -12.13
CA ILE A 10 -18.37 13.17 -10.96
C ILE A 10 -19.72 12.44 -10.93
N GLU A 11 -20.41 12.33 -12.07
CA GLU A 11 -21.65 11.54 -12.21
C GLU A 11 -21.42 10.08 -11.81
N LEU A 12 -20.34 9.47 -12.29
CA LEU A 12 -19.96 8.10 -11.95
C LEU A 12 -19.69 7.91 -10.45
N VAL A 13 -18.96 8.84 -9.81
CA VAL A 13 -18.71 8.81 -8.37
C VAL A 13 -20.02 8.84 -7.59
N ARG A 14 -21.00 9.66 -8.01
CA ARG A 14 -22.32 9.73 -7.37
C ARG A 14 -23.11 8.43 -7.53
N ALA A 15 -23.08 7.83 -8.72
CA ALA A 15 -23.71 6.53 -8.98
C ALA A 15 -23.13 5.44 -8.06
N LEU A 16 -21.80 5.35 -7.96
CA LEU A 16 -21.11 4.39 -7.08
C LEU A 16 -21.44 4.62 -5.60
N ILE A 17 -21.56 5.88 -5.14
CA ILE A 17 -21.95 6.18 -3.76
C ILE A 17 -23.38 5.72 -3.47
N ALA A 18 -24.28 5.80 -4.46
CA ALA A 18 -25.66 5.37 -4.32
C ALA A 18 -25.81 3.85 -4.34
N GLY A 19 -25.03 3.15 -5.16
CA GLY A 19 -25.07 1.70 -5.32
C GLY A 19 -24.26 0.92 -4.27
N ALA A 20 -23.19 1.49 -3.72
CA ALA A 20 -22.30 0.77 -2.82
C ALA A 20 -22.71 0.89 -1.34
N PRO A 21 -22.45 -0.17 -0.52
CA PRO A 21 -22.51 -0.10 0.93
C PRO A 21 -21.68 1.06 1.51
N LYS A 22 -22.08 1.56 2.69
CA LYS A 22 -21.44 2.73 3.34
C LYS A 22 -19.99 2.50 3.76
N ASP A 23 -19.61 1.24 3.96
CA ASP A 23 -18.29 0.79 4.40
C ASP A 23 -17.26 0.67 3.26
N VAL A 24 -17.70 0.74 1.99
CA VAL A 24 -16.79 0.74 0.84
C VAL A 24 -16.10 2.10 0.69
N GLY A 25 -14.77 2.12 0.67
CA GLY A 25 -13.99 3.34 0.48
C GLY A 25 -14.08 3.85 -0.96
N ILE A 26 -14.80 4.95 -1.20
CA ILE A 26 -14.95 5.57 -2.53
C ILE A 26 -14.17 6.88 -2.58
N ILE A 27 -13.27 7.00 -3.56
CA ILE A 27 -12.55 8.25 -3.80
C ILE A 27 -13.56 9.32 -4.20
N GLY A 28 -13.66 10.37 -3.38
CA GLY A 28 -14.57 11.49 -3.61
C GLY A 28 -15.90 11.42 -2.86
N ARG A 29 -16.13 10.40 -2.01
CA ARG A 29 -17.32 10.29 -1.16
C ARG A 29 -17.61 11.56 -0.35
N ASP A 30 -16.59 12.09 0.34
CA ASP A 30 -16.76 13.26 1.22
C ASP A 30 -16.59 14.60 0.49
N ALA A 31 -15.76 14.64 -0.55
CA ALA A 31 -15.40 15.88 -1.24
C ALA A 31 -16.37 16.23 -2.40
N GLY A 32 -17.06 15.24 -2.98
CA GLY A 32 -17.95 15.40 -4.12
C GLY A 32 -17.33 16.24 -5.24
N ASP A 33 -18.04 17.26 -5.69
CA ASP A 33 -17.63 18.12 -6.80
C ASP A 33 -16.37 18.96 -6.52
N LYS A 34 -16.02 19.13 -5.23
CA LYS A 34 -14.83 19.87 -4.79
C LYS A 34 -13.55 19.02 -4.85
N LEU A 35 -13.61 17.84 -5.47
CA LEU A 35 -12.47 16.94 -5.57
C LEU A 35 -11.31 17.59 -6.33
N LYS A 36 -10.16 17.76 -5.65
CA LYS A 36 -8.94 18.35 -6.24
C LYS A 36 -8.26 17.39 -7.22
N ARG A 37 -8.29 16.09 -6.92
CA ARG A 37 -7.65 15.04 -7.72
C ARG A 37 -8.66 13.95 -8.05
N LEU A 38 -8.94 13.78 -9.34
CA LEU A 38 -9.93 12.84 -9.86
C LEU A 38 -9.44 11.38 -9.79
N PRO A 39 -10.32 10.39 -9.55
CA PRO A 39 -9.97 8.96 -9.58
C PRO A 39 -9.18 8.52 -10.82
N SER A 40 -9.55 9.00 -12.00
CA SER A 40 -8.90 8.75 -13.29
C SER A 40 -7.41 9.06 -13.25
N SER A 41 -7.03 10.18 -12.62
CA SER A 41 -5.63 10.57 -12.42
C SER A 41 -4.88 9.74 -11.37
N VAL A 42 -5.60 9.06 -10.48
CA VAL A 42 -5.02 8.16 -9.47
C VAL A 42 -4.77 6.80 -10.10
N TYR A 43 -5.71 6.30 -10.90
CA TYR A 43 -5.63 4.97 -11.51
C TYR A 43 -4.84 4.94 -12.82
N TRP A 44 -4.60 6.08 -13.48
CA TRP A 44 -3.96 6.14 -14.81
C TRP A 44 -2.66 5.33 -14.94
N SER A 45 -1.76 5.46 -13.97
CA SER A 45 -0.50 4.71 -13.95
C SER A 45 -0.69 3.23 -13.59
N GLY A 46 -1.65 2.94 -12.70
CA GLY A 46 -2.00 1.56 -12.34
C GLY A 46 -2.57 0.79 -13.52
N LEU A 47 -3.47 1.40 -14.29
CA LEU A 47 -4.09 0.81 -15.48
C LEU A 47 -3.05 0.48 -16.56
N GLU A 48 -2.00 1.29 -16.72
CA GLU A 48 -0.87 0.99 -17.60
C GLU A 48 0.02 -0.13 -17.08
N SER A 49 0.32 -0.10 -15.77
CA SER A 49 1.12 -1.13 -15.12
C SER A 49 0.48 -2.51 -15.33
N TRP A 50 -0.84 -2.60 -15.13
CA TRP A 50 -1.63 -3.82 -15.32
C TRP A 50 -1.95 -4.11 -16.80
N GLY A 51 -1.51 -3.27 -17.74
CA GLY A 51 -1.76 -3.47 -19.18
C GLY A 51 -3.23 -3.43 -19.57
N ILE A 52 -4.09 -2.81 -18.74
CA ILE A 52 -5.49 -2.53 -19.05
C ILE A 52 -5.57 -1.35 -20.01
N ARG A 53 -4.78 -0.32 -19.75
CA ARG A 53 -4.53 0.79 -20.67
C ARG A 53 -3.34 0.46 -21.56
N CYS A 54 -3.54 0.53 -22.88
CA CYS A 54 -2.51 0.30 -23.88
C CYS A 54 -2.00 1.60 -24.52
N PHE A 55 -2.79 2.69 -24.44
CA PHE A 55 -2.37 4.01 -24.89
C PHE A 55 -1.14 4.48 -24.12
N PRO A 56 -0.04 4.91 -24.77
CA PRO A 56 1.13 5.46 -24.08
C PRO A 56 0.93 6.95 -23.76
N GLY A 57 1.41 7.40 -22.59
CA GLY A 57 1.46 8.83 -22.25
C GLY A 57 0.42 9.29 -21.22
N SER A 58 0.26 10.62 -21.11
CA SER A 58 -0.57 11.24 -20.07
C SER A 58 -2.06 11.21 -20.40
N ILE A 59 -2.90 11.46 -19.40
CA ILE A 59 -4.35 11.53 -19.56
C ILE A 59 -4.77 12.72 -20.45
N GLU A 60 -4.00 13.81 -20.46
CA GLU A 60 -4.21 14.95 -21.35
C GLU A 60 -3.93 14.58 -22.81
N ALA A 61 -2.82 13.86 -23.06
CA ALA A 61 -2.49 13.35 -24.39
C ALA A 61 -3.56 12.36 -24.88
N TYR A 62 -4.10 11.54 -23.99
CA TYR A 62 -5.22 10.65 -24.29
C TYR A 62 -6.44 11.44 -24.76
N PHE A 63 -6.87 12.46 -24.01
CA PHE A 63 -8.02 13.29 -24.41
C PHE A 63 -7.79 14.07 -25.71
N ALA A 64 -6.54 14.46 -26.00
CA ALA A 64 -6.18 15.13 -27.25
C ALA A 64 -6.18 14.18 -28.45
N ALA A 65 -5.81 12.91 -28.25
CA ALA A 65 -5.79 11.88 -29.29
C ALA A 65 -7.18 11.32 -29.62
N LEU A 66 -8.08 11.26 -28.64
CA LEU A 66 -9.43 10.68 -28.78
C LEU A 66 -10.22 11.10 -30.05
N PRO A 67 -10.28 12.39 -30.45
CA PRO A 67 -11.07 12.79 -31.61
C PRO A 67 -10.56 12.24 -32.94
N HIS A 68 -9.27 11.93 -33.03
CA HIS A 68 -8.57 11.53 -34.25
C HIS A 68 -8.16 10.06 -34.23
N TRP A 69 -8.51 9.32 -33.17
CA TRP A 69 -8.14 7.92 -33.05
C TRP A 69 -8.95 7.08 -34.04
N PRO A 70 -8.31 6.16 -34.80
CA PRO A 70 -9.01 5.27 -35.70
C PRO A 70 -10.07 4.49 -34.92
N LYS A 71 -11.33 4.61 -35.33
CA LYS A 71 -12.46 3.89 -34.71
C LYS A 71 -12.51 2.42 -35.14
N ASP A 72 -11.71 2.05 -36.14
CA ASP A 72 -11.76 0.76 -36.82
C ASP A 72 -10.47 -0.02 -36.56
N ALA A 73 -10.46 -0.82 -35.49
CA ALA A 73 -9.54 -1.94 -35.30
C ALA A 73 -10.27 -3.23 -34.89
N ALA A 74 -11.59 -3.21 -34.87
CA ALA A 74 -12.42 -4.30 -34.34
C ALA A 74 -13.20 -5.08 -35.42
N LYS A 75 -12.95 -4.86 -36.72
CA LYS A 75 -13.79 -5.42 -37.80
C LYS A 75 -13.12 -6.18 -38.95
N ASP A 76 -11.81 -6.42 -38.94
CA ASP A 76 -11.21 -7.24 -39.99
C ASP A 76 -10.95 -8.67 -39.51
N HIS A 77 -11.96 -9.51 -39.73
CA HIS A 77 -11.75 -10.95 -39.83
C HIS A 77 -10.92 -11.25 -41.07
N ALA A 78 -9.78 -11.90 -40.83
CA ALA A 78 -9.02 -12.80 -41.69
C ALA A 78 -9.30 -12.77 -43.20
N GLU A 79 -8.36 -12.21 -43.97
CA GLU A 79 -7.66 -12.90 -45.06
C GLU A 79 -6.53 -11.99 -45.58
N ASP A 80 -5.36 -12.59 -45.81
CA ASP A 80 -4.17 -12.04 -46.49
C ASP A 80 -3.72 -10.60 -46.18
N ASP A 81 -2.65 -10.48 -45.38
CA ASP A 81 -1.47 -9.79 -45.93
C ASP A 81 -0.17 -10.12 -45.17
N LEU A 82 0.81 -10.63 -45.91
CA LEU A 82 2.20 -10.81 -45.51
C LEU A 82 2.91 -9.45 -45.59
N GLY A 83 2.58 -8.53 -44.68
CA GLY A 83 3.17 -7.19 -44.65
C GLY A 83 3.16 -6.60 -43.24
N GLY A 84 4.32 -6.56 -42.59
CA GLY A 84 4.51 -6.14 -41.19
C GLY A 84 4.30 -4.65 -40.91
N ALA A 85 3.08 -4.15 -41.08
CA ALA A 85 2.64 -2.88 -40.46
C ALA A 85 2.04 -3.16 -39.08
N PRO A 86 2.38 -2.39 -38.02
CA PRO A 86 1.82 -2.63 -36.70
C PRO A 86 0.33 -2.32 -36.74
N ARG A 87 -0.47 -3.40 -36.56
CA ARG A 87 -1.92 -3.38 -36.34
C ARG A 87 -2.31 -2.19 -35.46
N GLY A 88 -3.34 -1.45 -35.86
CA GLY A 88 -3.84 -0.27 -35.14
C GLY A 88 -4.04 -0.61 -33.67
N ARG A 89 -3.15 -0.10 -32.81
CA ARG A 89 -3.16 -0.46 -31.39
C ARG A 89 -4.46 0.06 -30.78
N SER A 90 -5.25 -0.79 -30.13
CA SER A 90 -6.36 -0.31 -29.30
C SER A 90 -5.81 0.57 -28.16
N MET A 91 -6.58 1.57 -27.71
CA MET A 91 -6.24 2.39 -26.53
C MET A 91 -6.35 1.61 -25.22
N TRP A 92 -7.16 0.56 -25.23
CA TRP A 92 -7.46 -0.33 -24.10
C TRP A 92 -7.20 -1.78 -24.51
N GLN A 93 -7.05 -2.68 -23.54
CA GLN A 93 -6.95 -4.11 -23.82
C GLN A 93 -8.17 -4.57 -24.65
N GLU A 94 -7.95 -5.26 -25.76
CA GLU A 94 -8.97 -5.86 -26.64
C GLU A 94 -9.96 -6.78 -25.90
N ARG A 95 -9.49 -7.56 -24.93
CA ARG A 95 -10.33 -8.44 -24.09
C ARG A 95 -10.87 -7.74 -22.83
N LEU A 96 -10.92 -6.41 -22.80
CA LEU A 96 -11.56 -5.69 -21.71
C LEU A 96 -13.04 -6.12 -21.64
N PRO A 97 -13.56 -6.51 -20.47
CA PRO A 97 -14.98 -6.88 -20.33
C PRO A 97 -15.91 -5.74 -20.75
N ASP A 98 -17.09 -6.11 -21.22
CA ASP A 98 -18.14 -5.15 -21.54
C ASP A 98 -18.55 -4.37 -20.26
N PRO A 99 -18.99 -3.11 -20.40
CA PRO A 99 -19.46 -2.34 -19.26
C PRO A 99 -20.53 -3.09 -18.46
N PRO A 100 -20.56 -2.96 -17.13
CA PRO A 100 -21.56 -3.63 -16.30
C PRO A 100 -22.97 -3.13 -16.64
N ALA A 101 -23.98 -3.92 -16.28
CA ALA A 101 -25.36 -3.56 -16.52
C ALA A 101 -25.71 -2.30 -15.73
N GLY A 102 -26.38 -1.32 -16.37
CA GLY A 102 -26.68 -0.04 -15.74
C GLY A 102 -25.54 0.98 -15.78
N TRP A 103 -24.42 0.68 -16.43
CA TRP A 103 -23.33 1.64 -16.59
C TRP A 103 -23.73 2.87 -17.44
N PRO A 104 -23.38 4.10 -17.02
CA PRO A 104 -22.72 4.48 -15.76
C PRO A 104 -23.66 4.84 -14.59
N GLU A 105 -24.99 4.84 -14.78
CA GLU A 105 -25.94 5.41 -13.82
C GLU A 105 -26.25 4.54 -12.58
N ASN A 106 -26.20 3.22 -12.70
CA ASN A 106 -26.50 2.28 -11.61
C ASN A 106 -25.47 1.16 -11.57
N ILE A 107 -24.46 1.29 -10.71
CA ILE A 107 -23.30 0.40 -10.63
C ILE A 107 -22.80 0.25 -9.19
N ASP A 108 -22.14 -0.87 -8.92
CA ASP A 108 -21.50 -1.18 -7.64
C ASP A 108 -20.02 -1.60 -7.86
N PHE A 109 -19.40 -2.20 -6.83
CA PHE A 109 -18.03 -2.69 -6.85
C PHE A 109 -17.93 -4.22 -6.85
N GLU A 110 -19.05 -4.93 -7.02
CA GLU A 110 -19.04 -6.39 -7.05
C GLU A 110 -18.47 -6.86 -8.39
N LEU A 111 -17.29 -7.49 -8.33
CA LEU A 111 -16.64 -8.03 -9.52
C LEU A 111 -17.40 -9.25 -10.03
N LYS A 112 -17.78 -9.20 -11.31
CA LYS A 112 -18.32 -10.36 -12.01
C LYS A 112 -17.21 -11.40 -12.27
N PRO A 113 -17.57 -12.68 -12.49
CA PRO A 113 -16.58 -13.73 -12.72
C PRO A 113 -15.66 -13.49 -13.93
N ASP A 114 -16.18 -12.90 -15.00
CA ASP A 114 -15.43 -12.53 -16.21
C ASP A 114 -14.47 -11.35 -15.96
N GLU A 115 -14.91 -10.34 -15.21
CA GLU A 115 -14.08 -9.21 -14.77
C GLU A 115 -12.94 -9.65 -13.86
N ALA A 116 -13.23 -10.51 -12.87
CA ALA A 116 -12.23 -11.09 -11.99
C ALA A 116 -11.21 -11.93 -12.78
N SER A 117 -11.68 -12.76 -13.71
CA SER A 117 -10.82 -13.56 -14.59
C SER A 117 -9.94 -12.68 -15.48
N PHE A 118 -10.47 -11.60 -16.04
CA PHE A 118 -9.69 -10.62 -16.80
C PHE A 118 -8.58 -9.97 -15.96
N LEU A 119 -8.88 -9.56 -14.73
CA LEU A 119 -7.89 -8.97 -13.83
C LEU A 119 -6.80 -9.98 -13.43
N LEU A 120 -7.17 -11.25 -13.21
CA LEU A 120 -6.20 -12.33 -12.97
C LEU A 120 -5.27 -12.54 -14.19
N ASP A 121 -5.82 -12.60 -15.40
CA ASP A 121 -5.04 -12.69 -16.64
C ASP A 121 -4.03 -11.52 -16.73
N ARG A 122 -4.48 -10.30 -16.42
CA ARG A 122 -3.59 -9.11 -16.42
C ARG A 122 -2.48 -9.22 -15.38
N LEU A 123 -2.78 -9.69 -14.17
CA LEU A 123 -1.79 -9.87 -13.11
C LEU A 123 -0.73 -10.91 -13.48
N VAL A 124 -1.15 -12.04 -14.05
CA VAL A 124 -0.25 -13.10 -14.51
C VAL A 124 0.65 -12.61 -15.64
N GLU A 125 0.10 -11.89 -16.62
CA GLU A 125 0.87 -11.40 -17.77
C GLU A 125 1.85 -10.28 -17.40
N ARG A 126 1.44 -9.32 -16.56
CA ARG A 126 2.20 -8.07 -16.32
C ARG A 126 3.04 -8.10 -15.05
N HIS A 127 2.63 -8.88 -14.07
CA HIS A 127 3.26 -8.95 -12.75
C HIS A 127 3.44 -10.40 -12.27
N PRO A 128 4.02 -11.32 -13.07
CA PRO A 128 4.10 -12.75 -12.75
C PRO A 128 4.86 -13.03 -11.44
N ASN A 129 5.86 -12.20 -11.12
CA ASN A 129 6.72 -12.38 -9.95
C ASN A 129 6.18 -11.70 -8.68
N SER A 130 4.99 -11.09 -8.73
CA SER A 130 4.37 -10.45 -7.58
C SER A 130 3.78 -11.48 -6.63
N LEU A 131 3.96 -11.27 -5.32
CA LEU A 131 3.29 -12.09 -4.30
C LEU A 131 1.76 -11.99 -4.40
N LEU A 132 1.23 -10.85 -4.85
CA LEU A 132 -0.21 -10.69 -5.08
C LEU A 132 -0.69 -11.67 -6.18
N THR A 133 0.03 -11.73 -7.30
CA THR A 133 -0.28 -12.64 -8.41
C THR A 133 -0.19 -14.08 -7.99
N TYR A 134 0.89 -14.46 -7.28
CA TYR A 134 1.04 -15.81 -6.73
C TYR A 134 -0.16 -16.21 -5.86
N LEU A 135 -0.56 -15.37 -4.90
CA LEU A 135 -1.71 -15.64 -4.02
C LEU A 135 -3.05 -15.65 -4.76
N ALA A 136 -3.19 -14.79 -5.78
CA ALA A 136 -4.40 -14.69 -6.59
C ALA A 136 -4.64 -15.98 -7.41
N CYS A 137 -3.57 -16.62 -7.89
CA CYS A 137 -3.64 -17.89 -8.63
C CYS A 137 -3.89 -19.13 -7.75
N ARG A 138 -3.73 -19.03 -6.42
CA ARG A 138 -3.96 -20.19 -5.54
C ARG A 138 -5.45 -20.48 -5.36
N HIS A 139 -5.81 -21.73 -5.11
CA HIS A 139 -7.21 -22.10 -4.85
C HIS A 139 -7.65 -21.87 -3.40
N ASP A 140 -6.71 -21.82 -2.45
CA ASP A 140 -7.02 -21.64 -1.04
C ASP A 140 -7.40 -20.19 -0.71
N ARG A 141 -8.37 -20.04 0.20
CA ARG A 141 -8.78 -18.74 0.78
C ARG A 141 -8.15 -18.56 2.17
N ALA A 142 -6.84 -18.79 2.25
CA ALA A 142 -6.11 -18.69 3.50
C ALA A 142 -6.27 -17.30 4.11
N LYS A 143 -6.68 -17.26 5.38
CA LYS A 143 -6.82 -16.03 6.16
C LYS A 143 -5.59 -15.86 7.03
N ALA A 144 -4.99 -14.68 6.96
CA ALA A 144 -3.90 -14.29 7.85
C ALA A 144 -4.04 -12.81 8.21
N ASP A 145 -3.78 -12.48 9.47
CA ASP A 145 -3.81 -11.08 9.94
C ASP A 145 -2.55 -10.32 9.53
N ALA A 146 -1.45 -11.03 9.31
CA ALA A 146 -0.24 -10.51 8.70
C ALA A 146 0.31 -11.48 7.67
N ILE A 147 1.00 -10.97 6.65
CA ILE A 147 1.51 -11.79 5.55
C ILE A 147 2.51 -12.86 6.01
N TRP A 148 3.30 -12.59 7.05
CA TRP A 148 4.24 -13.56 7.63
C TRP A 148 3.58 -14.60 8.55
N LEU A 149 2.26 -14.50 8.78
CA LEU A 149 1.46 -15.53 9.46
C LEU A 149 0.68 -16.39 8.45
N HIS A 150 0.93 -16.21 7.15
CA HIS A 150 0.24 -16.97 6.12
C HIS A 150 0.60 -18.47 6.22
N PRO A 151 -0.38 -19.39 6.21
CA PRO A 151 -0.13 -20.81 6.43
C PRO A 151 0.82 -21.42 5.37
N HIS A 152 0.78 -20.88 4.16
CA HIS A 152 1.63 -21.30 3.04
C HIS A 152 2.88 -20.44 2.83
N LEU A 153 3.36 -19.75 3.88
CA LEU A 153 4.55 -18.90 3.78
C LEU A 153 5.76 -19.66 3.20
N ALA A 154 5.91 -20.95 3.53
CA ALA A 154 6.99 -21.80 3.04
C ALA A 154 6.96 -21.97 1.51
N ASP A 155 5.76 -21.95 0.91
CA ASP A 155 5.51 -22.18 -0.52
C ASP A 155 5.66 -20.90 -1.35
N PHE A 156 5.85 -19.74 -0.71
CA PHE A 156 5.97 -18.46 -1.41
C PHE A 156 7.19 -18.45 -2.34
N PRO A 157 7.13 -17.74 -3.48
CA PRO A 157 8.31 -17.50 -4.31
C PRO A 157 9.47 -16.97 -3.47
N GLU A 158 10.68 -17.46 -3.71
CA GLU A 158 11.84 -17.23 -2.83
C GLU A 158 12.07 -15.75 -2.53
N GLN A 159 12.02 -14.89 -3.55
CA GLN A 159 12.19 -13.45 -3.40
C GLN A 159 11.08 -12.84 -2.53
N ALA A 160 9.83 -13.25 -2.73
CA ALA A 160 8.70 -12.77 -1.94
C ALA A 160 8.83 -13.22 -0.47
N ARG A 161 9.25 -14.47 -0.23
CA ARG A 161 9.49 -15.00 1.12
C ARG A 161 10.58 -14.20 1.85
N ARG A 162 11.71 -13.91 1.19
CA ARG A 162 12.76 -13.03 1.74
C ARG A 162 12.23 -11.66 2.15
N LEU A 163 11.42 -11.02 1.30
CA LEU A 163 10.80 -9.73 1.61
C LEU A 163 9.82 -9.82 2.79
N VAL A 164 9.05 -10.91 2.90
CA VAL A 164 8.13 -11.14 4.02
C VAL A 164 8.89 -11.33 5.34
N ASP A 165 10.01 -12.05 5.32
CA ASP A 165 10.87 -12.20 6.51
C ASP A 165 11.45 -10.87 6.96
N HIS A 166 11.98 -10.07 6.03
CA HIS A 166 12.43 -8.71 6.32
C HIS A 166 11.29 -7.83 6.88
N ALA A 167 10.10 -7.89 6.29
CA ALA A 167 8.93 -7.16 6.74
C ALA A 167 8.54 -7.55 8.17
N ARG A 168 8.57 -8.84 8.52
CA ARG A 168 8.28 -9.36 9.86
C ARG A 168 9.24 -8.81 10.91
N VAL A 169 10.55 -8.91 10.66
CA VAL A 169 11.59 -8.45 11.60
C VAL A 169 11.55 -6.94 11.76
N PHE A 170 11.49 -6.19 10.64
CA PHE A 170 11.38 -4.73 10.66
C PHE A 170 10.13 -4.27 11.43
N SER A 171 8.97 -4.87 11.13
CA SER A 171 7.71 -4.55 11.81
C SER A 171 7.80 -4.82 13.31
N GLY A 172 8.41 -5.94 13.72
CA GLY A 172 8.61 -6.28 15.12
C GLY A 172 9.52 -5.31 15.87
N VAL A 173 10.70 -4.99 15.33
CA VAL A 173 11.67 -4.12 16.01
C VAL A 173 11.22 -2.66 16.04
N MET A 174 10.53 -2.19 15.00
CA MET A 174 10.02 -0.82 14.94
C MET A 174 8.77 -0.61 15.79
N HIS A 175 8.00 -1.66 16.08
CA HIS A 175 6.89 -1.58 17.03
C HIS A 175 7.39 -1.16 18.42
N GLY A 176 8.53 -1.69 18.88
CA GLY A 176 9.17 -1.25 20.12
C GLY A 176 9.51 0.25 20.14
N ALA A 177 10.02 0.79 19.02
CA ALA A 177 10.29 2.22 18.89
C ALA A 177 9.01 3.07 18.98
N ALA A 178 7.92 2.61 18.38
CA ALA A 178 6.64 3.31 18.43
C ALA A 178 6.03 3.28 19.84
N LEU A 179 6.06 2.14 20.51
CA LEU A 179 5.60 2.03 21.90
C LEU A 179 6.41 2.94 22.84
N LEU A 180 7.74 2.95 22.70
CA LEU A 180 8.60 3.83 23.49
C LEU A 180 8.32 5.31 23.22
N TYR A 181 8.11 5.69 21.96
CA TYR A 181 7.72 7.06 21.61
C TYR A 181 6.44 7.51 22.31
N ASN A 182 5.40 6.67 22.31
CA ASN A 182 4.14 7.01 22.95
C ASN A 182 4.26 7.01 24.48
N LEU A 183 5.08 6.14 25.07
CA LEU A 183 5.37 6.18 26.50
C LEU A 183 6.02 7.50 26.90
N LEU A 184 7.08 7.92 26.20
CA LEU A 184 7.78 9.18 26.48
C LEU A 184 6.86 10.40 26.37
N LEU A 185 5.94 10.42 25.41
CA LEU A 185 4.95 11.49 25.31
C LEU A 185 3.90 11.45 26.42
N SER A 186 3.55 10.26 26.89
CA SER A 186 2.61 10.08 28.01
C SER A 186 3.22 10.57 29.32
N GLU A 187 4.49 10.23 29.57
CA GLU A 187 5.29 10.75 30.69
C GLU A 187 5.37 12.29 30.63
N GLN A 188 5.67 12.86 29.45
CA GLN A 188 5.70 14.31 29.23
C GLN A 188 4.34 15.02 29.35
N ARG A 189 3.24 14.28 29.35
CA ARG A 189 1.87 14.77 29.55
C ARG A 189 1.34 14.50 30.96
N ALA A 190 2.11 13.79 31.80
CA ALA A 190 1.70 13.31 33.12
C ALA A 190 0.31 12.63 33.08
N LYS A 191 0.09 11.76 32.09
CA LYS A 191 -1.15 10.99 31.93
C LYS A 191 -0.94 9.55 32.36
N GLU A 192 -1.20 9.26 33.63
CA GLU A 192 -0.94 7.95 34.26
C GLU A 192 -1.57 6.79 33.49
N ASP A 193 -2.84 6.88 33.09
CA ASP A 193 -3.52 5.84 32.32
C ASP A 193 -2.77 5.48 31.01
N TRP A 194 -2.17 6.48 30.35
CA TRP A 194 -1.41 6.26 29.13
C TRP A 194 -0.02 5.69 29.42
N ILE A 195 0.62 6.16 30.49
CA ILE A 195 1.91 5.65 30.96
C ILE A 195 1.79 4.15 31.25
N GLU A 196 0.81 3.76 32.06
CA GLU A 196 0.54 2.35 32.40
C GLU A 196 0.28 1.52 31.15
N ARG A 197 -0.61 1.99 30.26
CA ARG A 197 -0.91 1.31 28.99
C ARG A 197 0.35 1.02 28.18
N TYR A 198 1.25 1.99 28.03
CA TYR A 198 2.45 1.81 27.21
C TYR A 198 3.55 1.04 27.93
N GLN A 199 3.63 1.09 29.26
CA GLN A 199 4.51 0.22 30.03
C GLN A 199 4.11 -1.24 29.88
N VAL A 200 2.82 -1.57 30.01
CA VAL A 200 2.29 -2.92 29.79
C VAL A 200 2.54 -3.38 28.35
N ALA A 201 2.26 -2.53 27.35
CA ALA A 201 2.51 -2.86 25.96
C ALA A 201 4.00 -3.08 25.64
N LEU A 202 4.91 -2.30 26.24
CA LEU A 202 6.35 -2.48 26.08
C LEU A 202 6.86 -3.76 26.75
N ALA A 203 6.35 -4.09 27.94
CA ALA A 203 6.68 -5.35 28.62
C ALA A 203 6.26 -6.54 27.75
N LYS A 204 5.00 -6.54 27.29
CA LYS A 204 4.49 -7.56 26.35
C LYS A 204 5.33 -7.65 25.07
N TRP A 205 5.67 -6.52 24.47
CA TRP A 205 6.56 -6.50 23.31
C TRP A 205 7.91 -7.13 23.62
N SER A 206 8.52 -6.80 24.76
CA SER A 206 9.82 -7.33 25.16
C SER A 206 9.78 -8.86 25.36
N ASP A 207 8.69 -9.40 25.89
CA ASP A 207 8.51 -10.83 26.13
C ASP A 207 8.29 -11.61 24.81
N GLU A 208 7.55 -11.03 23.87
CA GLU A 208 7.26 -11.63 22.56
C GLU A 208 8.35 -11.39 21.52
N PHE A 209 9.30 -10.47 21.79
CA PHE A 209 10.28 -10.05 20.79
C PHE A 209 11.36 -11.10 20.54
N ASP A 210 11.44 -11.55 19.29
CA ASP A 210 12.45 -12.51 18.84
C ASP A 210 13.81 -11.85 18.65
N ALA A 211 14.53 -11.68 19.76
CA ALA A 211 15.88 -11.11 19.80
C ALA A 211 16.89 -11.97 19.01
N LYS A 212 16.68 -13.29 18.92
CA LYS A 212 17.57 -14.19 18.17
C LYS A 212 17.49 -13.91 16.68
N THR A 213 16.28 -13.82 16.13
CA THR A 213 16.09 -13.42 14.72
C THR A 213 16.61 -12.02 14.46
N LEU A 214 16.43 -11.07 15.39
CA LEU A 214 17.01 -9.72 15.21
C LEU A 214 18.54 -9.77 15.13
N ALA A 215 19.19 -10.59 15.96
CA ALA A 215 20.65 -10.70 16.00
C ALA A 215 21.21 -11.25 14.67
N SER A 216 20.53 -12.20 14.02
CA SER A 216 20.95 -12.76 12.73
C SER A 216 20.48 -11.97 11.51
N TRP A 217 19.63 -10.95 11.68
CA TRP A 217 19.07 -10.21 10.56
C TRP A 217 20.12 -9.29 9.89
N SER A 218 20.28 -9.36 8.57
CA SER A 218 21.17 -8.44 7.85
C SER A 218 20.42 -7.15 7.45
N LEU A 219 20.90 -6.01 7.94
CA LEU A 219 20.38 -4.70 7.51
C LEU A 219 20.81 -4.35 6.09
N ASP A 220 22.00 -4.79 5.67
CA ASP A 220 22.49 -4.57 4.32
C ASP A 220 21.63 -5.34 3.31
N ASP A 221 21.31 -6.60 3.61
CA ASP A 221 20.39 -7.40 2.78
C ASP A 221 18.98 -6.79 2.77
N PHE A 222 18.49 -6.32 3.93
CA PHE A 222 17.21 -5.62 3.99
C PHE A 222 17.17 -4.40 3.07
N TRP A 223 18.21 -3.56 3.13
CA TRP A 223 18.30 -2.39 2.25
C TRP A 223 18.51 -2.77 0.79
N HIS A 224 19.17 -3.89 0.50
CA HIS A 224 19.32 -4.45 -0.84
C HIS A 224 17.98 -4.87 -1.43
N GLU A 225 17.23 -5.72 -0.71
CA GLU A 225 15.96 -6.30 -1.14
C GLU A 225 14.84 -5.24 -1.25
N THR A 226 14.88 -4.18 -0.44
CA THR A 226 13.87 -3.12 -0.47
C THR A 226 14.15 -1.99 -1.47
N ARG A 227 15.20 -2.09 -2.29
CA ARG A 227 15.45 -1.09 -3.33
C ARG A 227 14.35 -1.11 -4.37
N HIS A 228 13.89 0.08 -4.73
CA HIS A 228 12.87 0.26 -5.75
C HIS A 228 13.31 1.39 -6.69
N THR A 229 13.03 1.25 -7.98
CA THR A 229 13.42 2.22 -9.01
C THR A 229 12.68 3.56 -8.84
N GLY A 230 11.41 3.51 -8.45
CA GLY A 230 10.56 4.69 -8.28
C GLY A 230 10.66 5.43 -6.94
N HIS A 231 11.25 4.84 -5.89
CA HIS A 231 11.29 5.44 -4.55
C HIS A 231 12.56 5.03 -3.79
N GLN A 232 13.16 5.99 -3.08
CA GLN A 232 14.34 5.76 -2.26
C GLN A 232 14.06 6.08 -0.80
N VAL A 233 14.52 5.19 0.09
CA VAL A 233 14.52 5.45 1.53
C VAL A 233 15.61 6.46 1.83
N LEU A 234 15.22 7.59 2.43
CA LEU A 234 16.13 8.68 2.74
C LEU A 234 17.16 8.26 3.80
N GLU A 235 18.38 8.77 3.67
CA GLU A 235 19.50 8.44 4.55
C GLU A 235 19.24 8.66 6.05
N PRO A 236 18.54 9.73 6.49
CA PRO A 236 18.20 9.90 7.90
C PRO A 236 17.30 8.77 8.45
N ALA A 237 16.43 8.19 7.61
CA ALA A 237 15.57 7.09 8.01
C ALA A 237 16.38 5.78 8.14
N LYS A 238 17.29 5.52 7.19
CA LYS A 238 18.21 4.38 7.26
C LYS A 238 19.07 4.45 8.52
N ARG A 239 19.70 5.60 8.76
CA ARG A 239 20.53 5.84 9.95
C ARG A 239 19.80 5.53 11.25
N PHE A 240 18.58 6.04 11.41
CA PHE A 240 17.81 5.74 12.62
C PHE A 240 17.55 4.24 12.78
N VAL A 241 17.15 3.55 11.71
CA VAL A 241 16.85 2.11 11.78
C VAL A 241 18.12 1.35 12.17
N THR A 242 19.26 1.71 11.60
CA THR A 242 20.57 1.14 11.94
C THR A 242 20.94 1.38 13.40
N GLU A 243 20.85 2.62 13.89
CA GLU A 243 21.15 2.98 15.29
C GLU A 243 20.20 2.27 16.26
N TRP A 244 18.90 2.23 15.94
CA TRP A 244 17.89 1.56 16.76
C TRP A 244 18.13 0.06 16.86
N VAL A 245 18.34 -0.62 15.73
CA VAL A 245 18.61 -2.06 15.68
C VAL A 245 19.91 -2.40 16.40
N SER A 246 20.96 -1.60 16.23
CA SER A 246 22.23 -1.77 16.94
C SER A 246 22.05 -1.70 18.46
N LEU A 247 21.28 -0.72 18.94
CA LEU A 247 20.96 -0.56 20.35
C LEU A 247 20.21 -1.79 20.89
N ILE A 248 19.14 -2.23 20.22
CA ILE A 248 18.36 -3.38 20.67
C ILE A 248 19.19 -4.68 20.66
N ARG A 249 20.06 -4.86 19.65
CA ARG A 249 20.95 -6.04 19.59
C ARG A 249 21.93 -6.09 20.75
N LYS A 250 22.62 -4.98 21.03
CA LYS A 250 23.66 -4.92 22.05
C LYS A 250 23.09 -5.22 23.44
N GLU A 251 21.90 -4.72 23.71
CA GLU A 251 21.29 -4.75 25.04
C GLU A 251 20.31 -5.91 25.23
N GLY A 252 19.96 -6.63 24.16
CA GLY A 252 18.96 -7.70 24.18
C GLY A 252 17.52 -7.20 24.40
N GLY A 253 17.27 -5.90 24.21
CA GLY A 253 15.99 -5.25 24.47
C GLY A 253 16.15 -3.76 24.80
N ILE A 254 15.05 -3.10 25.17
CA ILE A 254 15.04 -1.67 25.56
C ILE A 254 15.51 -1.47 27.00
N GLY A 255 15.31 -2.46 27.88
CA GLY A 255 15.41 -2.31 29.33
C GLY A 255 16.80 -1.92 29.87
N ARG A 256 17.89 -2.48 29.31
CA ARG A 256 19.25 -2.27 29.87
C ARG A 256 19.83 -0.89 29.57
N ASN A 257 19.42 -0.24 28.48
CA ASN A 257 19.89 1.10 28.12
C ASN A 257 18.73 2.00 27.68
N ARG A 258 17.75 2.11 28.57
CA ARG A 258 16.53 2.89 28.32
C ARG A 258 16.84 4.36 28.04
N GLU A 259 17.84 4.94 28.67
CA GLU A 259 18.24 6.34 28.44
C GLU A 259 18.72 6.57 27.00
N ALA A 260 19.60 5.71 26.46
CA ALA A 260 20.04 5.84 25.08
C ALA A 260 18.88 5.61 24.09
N ALA A 261 17.99 4.65 24.37
CA ALA A 261 16.80 4.39 23.56
C ALA A 261 15.89 5.63 23.53
N ASN A 262 15.67 6.26 24.68
CA ASN A 262 14.88 7.49 24.80
C ASN A 262 15.50 8.64 24.00
N ALA A 263 16.81 8.86 24.17
CA ALA A 263 17.53 9.92 23.48
C ALA A 263 17.45 9.77 21.95
N LEU A 264 17.53 8.54 21.44
CA LEU A 264 17.42 8.25 20.01
C LEU A 264 16.03 8.57 19.46
N ILE A 265 14.96 8.19 20.16
CA ILE A 265 13.57 8.49 19.78
C ILE A 265 13.30 9.99 19.79
N ILE A 266 13.72 10.70 20.84
CA ILE A 266 13.55 12.15 20.98
C ILE A 266 14.30 12.89 19.86
N THR A 267 15.55 12.48 19.58
CA THR A 267 16.38 13.09 18.55
C THR A 267 15.78 12.91 17.15
N ARG A 268 15.26 11.70 16.83
CA ARG A 268 14.55 11.45 15.57
C ARG A 268 13.36 12.39 15.41
N GLU A 269 12.51 12.52 16.43
CA GLU A 269 11.31 13.34 16.33
C GLU A 269 11.66 14.83 16.12
N ARG A 270 12.63 15.34 16.88
CA ARG A 270 13.12 16.73 16.75
C ARG A 270 13.67 17.01 15.35
N ARG A 271 14.45 16.10 14.78
CA ARG A 271 14.99 16.26 13.42
C ARG A 271 13.90 16.23 12.36
N LEU A 272 12.93 15.31 12.49
CA LEU A 272 11.87 15.12 11.50
C LEU A 272 10.83 16.25 11.53
N LYS A 273 10.41 16.67 12.73
CA LYS A 273 9.31 17.62 12.91
C LYS A 273 9.76 19.04 13.25
N LYS A 274 11.06 19.26 13.50
CA LYS A 274 11.66 20.56 13.85
C LYS A 274 10.82 21.27 14.93
N GLY A 275 10.33 22.48 14.68
CA GLY A 275 9.51 23.26 15.62
C GLY A 275 8.12 22.67 15.95
N GLN A 276 7.69 21.59 15.27
CA GLN A 276 6.46 20.85 15.55
C GLN A 276 6.71 19.53 16.30
N SER A 277 7.94 19.29 16.77
CA SER A 277 8.25 18.17 17.65
C SER A 277 7.43 18.26 18.93
N ARG A 278 6.72 17.19 19.28
CA ARG A 278 5.92 17.12 20.51
C ARG A 278 6.80 17.13 21.76
N PHE A 279 8.07 16.73 21.64
CA PHE A 279 9.05 16.88 22.74
C PHE A 279 9.52 18.33 22.94
N ALA A 280 9.36 19.22 21.97
CA ALA A 280 9.78 20.63 22.08
C ALA A 280 8.61 21.63 22.15
N ASN A 281 7.48 21.30 21.53
CA ASN A 281 6.33 22.19 21.37
C ASN A 281 5.13 21.70 22.19
N THR A 282 4.81 22.46 23.25
CA THR A 282 3.71 22.15 24.18
C THR A 282 2.36 22.10 23.47
N SER A 283 2.03 23.07 22.61
CA SER A 283 0.76 23.06 21.86
C SER A 283 0.61 21.87 20.90
N ALA A 284 1.71 21.39 20.31
CA ALA A 284 1.70 20.18 19.48
C ALA A 284 1.51 18.90 20.32
N ARG A 285 2.06 18.90 21.55
CA ARG A 285 1.88 17.83 22.52
C ARG A 285 0.46 17.80 23.08
N ASP A 286 -0.14 18.96 23.32
CA ASP A 286 -1.48 19.03 23.91
C ASP A 286 -2.58 18.56 22.98
N ARG A 287 -2.38 18.75 21.67
CA ARG A 287 -3.25 18.22 20.62
C ARG A 287 -3.11 16.71 20.39
N TRP A 288 -2.07 16.07 20.96
CA TRP A 288 -1.88 14.63 20.82
C TRP A 288 -2.80 13.88 21.80
N GLN A 289 -3.59 12.96 21.23
CA GLN A 289 -4.67 12.23 21.91
C GLN A 289 -4.22 10.85 22.41
N GLY A 290 -2.96 10.72 22.84
CA GLY A 290 -2.47 9.51 23.48
C GLY A 290 -2.05 8.38 22.54
N ALA A 291 -2.14 8.53 21.22
CA ALA A 291 -1.81 7.48 20.25
C ALA A 291 -1.09 8.01 19.00
N SER A 292 -0.02 7.34 18.55
CA SER A 292 0.66 7.62 17.29
C SER A 292 1.42 6.40 16.79
N GLY A 293 0.95 5.80 15.69
CA GLY A 293 1.62 4.67 15.04
C GLY A 293 1.75 3.44 15.95
N ILE A 294 0.73 3.17 16.78
CA ILE A 294 0.75 2.07 17.76
C ILE A 294 0.81 0.72 17.05
N GLU A 295 0.06 0.58 15.97
CA GLU A 295 -0.06 -0.71 15.27
C GLU A 295 1.26 -1.11 14.60
N ARG A 296 1.52 -2.42 14.60
CA ARG A 296 2.60 -3.02 13.82
C ARG A 296 2.42 -2.66 12.35
N PHE A 297 3.55 -2.44 11.66
CA PHE A 297 3.50 -2.22 10.22
C PHE A 297 2.97 -3.48 9.52
N GLN A 298 1.76 -3.41 8.98
CA GLN A 298 1.18 -4.45 8.13
C GLN A 298 1.44 -4.19 6.63
N PHE A 299 2.16 -3.12 6.31
CA PHE A 299 2.47 -2.68 4.94
C PHE A 299 1.20 -2.60 4.09
N ARG A 300 1.18 -3.27 2.92
CA ARG A 300 0.02 -3.33 2.02
C ARG A 300 -0.81 -4.61 2.19
N TRP A 301 -0.53 -5.44 3.20
CA TRP A 301 -1.23 -6.71 3.36
C TRP A 301 -2.74 -6.56 3.53
N PRO A 302 -3.28 -5.61 4.34
CA PRO A 302 -4.73 -5.46 4.46
C PRO A 302 -5.42 -5.14 3.13
N ILE A 303 -4.76 -4.33 2.29
CA ILE A 303 -5.24 -3.96 0.96
C ILE A 303 -5.18 -5.18 0.04
N ALA A 304 -4.05 -5.88 -0.01
CA ALA A 304 -3.88 -7.08 -0.82
C ALA A 304 -4.89 -8.18 -0.41
N ARG A 305 -5.13 -8.36 0.89
CA ARG A 305 -6.12 -9.30 1.42
C ARG A 305 -7.54 -8.95 0.97
N SER A 306 -7.89 -7.66 0.91
CA SER A 306 -9.16 -7.21 0.34
C SER A 306 -9.25 -7.59 -1.14
N TYR A 307 -8.24 -7.23 -1.93
CA TYR A 307 -8.24 -7.53 -3.37
C TYR A 307 -8.33 -9.03 -3.66
N LEU A 308 -7.63 -9.86 -2.88
CA LEU A 308 -7.70 -11.32 -3.01
C LEU A 308 -9.08 -11.89 -2.67
N LYS A 309 -9.82 -11.23 -1.78
CA LYS A 309 -11.22 -11.60 -1.48
C LYS A 309 -12.11 -11.22 -2.66
N ASP A 310 -11.92 -10.05 -3.24
CA ASP A 310 -12.73 -9.54 -4.35
C ASP A 310 -12.49 -10.31 -5.66
N LEU A 311 -11.24 -10.72 -5.93
CA LEU A 311 -10.88 -11.52 -7.11
C LEU A 311 -11.36 -12.98 -7.06
N LYS A 312 -11.79 -13.46 -5.88
CA LYS A 312 -12.29 -14.81 -5.66
C LYS A 312 -13.69 -14.73 -5.03
N PRO A 313 -14.71 -14.23 -5.75
CA PRO A 313 -16.08 -14.17 -5.23
C PRO A 313 -16.51 -15.52 -4.66
#